data_AF-A0A956HA13-F1
#
_entry.id   AF-A0A956HA13-F1
#
_cell.length_a   1.000
_cell.length_b   1.000
_cell.length_c   1.000
_cell.angle_alpha   90.00
_cell.angle_beta   90.00
_cell.angle_gamma   90.00
#
_symmetry.space_group_name_H-M   'P 1'
#
loop_
_entity.id
_entity.type
_entity.pdbx_description
1 polymer ?
#
loop_
_entity_poly.entity_id
_entity_poly.type
_entity_poly.pdbx_seq_one_letter_code
_entity_poly.pdbx_strand_id
1 'polypeptide(L)'
;MPTALHDGLVELFRDDPSLVVRLVARAFDTTLTPMPERLLDRHPTLSVPALGRMKQRVADLVLIVRDPEHPDGGAVIIIEVQLQDRRLKRERIASYIMLLIEREHLPVHIGIVALEERVAEKLATWTVGTAMTFSTFVLDRRSVPPLLDLAEACNRPQEAVLSAALHGYRGDLRPVRVALDAVADLPVEKRSSYTATILAALSDE
;
A
#
# COMPACT_ATOMS: atom_id res chain seq x y z
N MET A 1 -11.48 12.55 7.82
CA MET A 1 -11.93 12.04 6.51
C MET A 1 -10.69 11.61 5.75
N PRO A 2 -10.78 10.58 4.89
CA PRO A 2 -9.67 10.29 3.98
C PRO A 2 -9.39 11.56 3.16
N THR A 3 -8.11 11.92 3.02
CA THR A 3 -7.71 13.02 2.14
C THR A 3 -7.64 12.51 0.71
N ALA A 4 -7.69 13.40 -0.28
CA ALA A 4 -7.53 13.03 -1.70
C ALA A 4 -6.23 12.23 -1.93
N LEU A 5 -5.17 12.56 -1.20
CA LEU A 5 -3.90 11.83 -1.20
C LEU A 5 -4.03 10.40 -0.67
N HIS A 6 -4.74 10.21 0.45
CA HIS A 6 -4.95 8.89 1.02
C HIS A 6 -5.70 7.99 0.04
N ASP A 7 -6.86 8.44 -0.44
CA ASP A 7 -7.70 7.62 -1.32
C ASP A 7 -7.05 7.40 -2.69
N GLY A 8 -6.33 8.40 -3.20
CA GLY A 8 -5.52 8.30 -4.40
C GLY A 8 -4.44 7.21 -4.31
N LEU A 9 -3.69 7.18 -3.21
CA LEU A 9 -2.66 6.15 -2.98
C LEU A 9 -3.24 4.74 -2.87
N VAL A 10 -4.39 4.58 -2.22
CA VAL A 10 -5.08 3.28 -2.15
C VAL A 10 -5.55 2.85 -3.55
N GLU A 11 -6.08 3.78 -4.35
CA GLU A 11 -6.58 3.52 -5.70
C GLU A 11 -5.49 2.98 -6.64
N LEU A 12 -4.22 3.40 -6.50
CA LEU A 12 -3.11 2.87 -7.30
C LEU A 12 -2.99 1.35 -7.19
N PHE A 13 -3.16 0.81 -5.98
CA PHE A 13 -3.07 -0.62 -5.74
C PHE A 13 -4.35 -1.37 -6.11
N ARG A 14 -5.50 -0.68 -6.22
CA ARG A 14 -6.70 -1.27 -6.81
C ARG A 14 -6.58 -1.39 -8.32
N ASP A 15 -5.98 -0.38 -8.95
CA ASP A 15 -5.83 -0.31 -10.40
C ASP A 15 -4.73 -1.22 -10.94
N ASP A 16 -3.62 -1.36 -10.20
CA ASP A 16 -2.59 -2.36 -10.46
C ASP A 16 -2.29 -3.17 -9.19
N PRO A 17 -3.08 -4.23 -8.89
CA PRO A 17 -2.83 -5.09 -7.75
C PRO A 17 -1.46 -5.80 -7.82
N SER A 18 -0.92 -5.98 -9.03
CA SER A 18 0.40 -6.59 -9.20
C SER A 18 1.53 -5.66 -8.77
N LEU A 19 1.31 -4.35 -8.68
CA LEU A 19 2.25 -3.39 -8.09
C LEU A 19 2.61 -3.81 -6.65
N VAL A 20 1.60 -4.13 -5.84
CA VAL A 20 1.84 -4.59 -4.46
C VAL A 20 2.71 -5.83 -4.45
N VAL A 21 2.40 -6.81 -5.30
CA VAL A 21 3.14 -8.08 -5.36
C VAL A 21 4.60 -7.85 -5.75
N ARG A 22 4.86 -7.00 -6.75
CA ARG A 22 6.22 -6.61 -7.15
C ARG A 22 6.99 -5.93 -6.02
N LEU A 23 6.34 -5.03 -5.30
CA LEU A 23 6.96 -4.31 -4.18
C LEU A 23 7.26 -5.23 -3.00
N VAL A 24 6.38 -6.18 -2.69
CA VAL A 24 6.57 -7.18 -1.63
C VAL A 24 7.69 -8.16 -2.00
N ALA A 25 7.67 -8.67 -3.25
CA ALA A 25 8.72 -9.52 -3.79
C ALA A 25 10.10 -8.87 -3.65
N ARG A 26 10.20 -7.58 -3.99
CA ARG A 26 11.42 -6.80 -3.81
C ARG A 26 11.79 -6.58 -2.34
N ALA A 27 10.82 -6.29 -1.47
CA ALA A 27 11.09 -5.98 -0.07
C ALA A 27 11.59 -7.20 0.73
N PHE A 28 11.14 -8.41 0.37
CA PHE A 28 11.48 -9.64 1.07
C PHE A 28 12.39 -10.58 0.26
N ASP A 29 12.90 -10.14 -0.88
CA ASP A 29 13.71 -10.95 -1.81
C ASP A 29 13.05 -12.33 -2.09
N THR A 30 11.75 -12.29 -2.40
CA THR A 30 10.91 -13.48 -2.57
C THR A 30 10.26 -13.51 -3.94
N THR A 31 9.98 -14.72 -4.44
CA THR A 31 9.19 -14.95 -5.65
C THR A 31 7.73 -15.15 -5.27
N LEU A 32 6.93 -14.08 -5.30
CA LEU A 32 5.48 -14.18 -5.22
C LEU A 32 4.88 -14.23 -6.62
N THR A 33 3.95 -15.16 -6.86
CA THR A 33 3.21 -15.25 -8.12
C THR A 33 2.45 -13.95 -8.37
N PRO A 34 2.59 -13.33 -9.55
CA PRO A 34 2.34 -11.89 -9.74
C PRO A 34 0.85 -11.46 -9.67
N MET A 35 -0.10 -12.39 -9.68
CA MET A 35 -1.53 -12.04 -9.70
C MET A 35 -2.24 -12.43 -8.42
N PRO A 36 -2.83 -11.45 -7.69
CA PRO A 36 -3.69 -11.75 -6.56
C PRO A 36 -4.96 -12.44 -7.03
N GLU A 37 -5.36 -13.47 -6.31
CA GLU A 37 -6.60 -14.22 -6.56
C GLU A 37 -7.82 -13.40 -6.14
N ARG A 38 -7.71 -12.68 -5.02
CA ARG A 38 -8.81 -11.88 -4.45
C ARG A 38 -8.31 -10.52 -3.99
N LEU A 39 -9.10 -9.49 -4.30
CA LEU A 39 -8.91 -8.13 -3.81
C LEU A 39 -10.12 -7.72 -2.97
N LEU A 40 -9.87 -7.35 -1.72
CA LEU A 40 -10.88 -6.98 -0.74
C LEU A 40 -10.69 -5.50 -0.39
N ASP A 41 -11.48 -4.65 -1.04
CA ASP A 41 -11.46 -3.21 -0.83
C ASP A 41 -12.30 -2.81 0.38
N ARG A 42 -11.71 -2.04 1.31
CA ARG A 42 -12.35 -1.54 2.52
C ARG A 42 -13.20 -2.61 3.21
N HIS A 43 -12.69 -3.83 3.20
CA HIS A 43 -13.42 -4.97 3.69
C HIS A 43 -13.58 -4.84 5.21
N PRO A 44 -14.80 -4.96 5.76
CA PRO A 44 -14.99 -5.05 7.19
C PRO A 44 -14.25 -6.31 7.64
N THR A 45 -13.05 -6.11 8.18
CA THR A 45 -12.19 -7.20 8.60
C THR A 45 -12.68 -7.68 9.94
N LEU A 46 -12.93 -6.81 10.93
CA LEU A 46 -13.61 -7.22 12.16
C LEU A 46 -14.74 -6.30 12.57
N SER A 47 -15.82 -6.90 13.04
CA SER A 47 -16.77 -6.26 13.94
C SER A 47 -16.31 -6.52 15.37
N VAL A 48 -15.71 -5.52 16.03
CA VAL A 48 -15.31 -5.65 17.45
C VAL A 48 -16.29 -4.86 18.32
N PRO A 49 -16.85 -5.45 19.38
CA PRO A 49 -17.61 -4.70 20.38
C PRO A 49 -16.70 -3.66 21.04
N ALA A 50 -17.09 -2.38 20.99
CA ALA A 50 -16.39 -1.32 21.70
C ALA A 50 -17.42 -0.44 22.43
N LEU A 51 -17.44 -0.50 23.77
CA LEU A 51 -18.27 0.34 24.63
C LEU A 51 -19.74 0.45 24.16
N GLY A 52 -20.41 -0.68 23.96
CA GLY A 52 -21.82 -0.73 23.57
C GLY A 52 -22.12 -0.41 22.10
N ARG A 53 -21.11 -0.22 21.24
CA ARG A 53 -21.27 -0.09 19.79
C ARG A 53 -20.39 -1.10 19.06
N MET A 54 -20.92 -1.77 18.03
CA MET A 54 -20.09 -2.53 17.10
C MET A 54 -19.28 -1.53 16.27
N LYS A 55 -17.95 -1.54 16.42
CA LYS A 55 -17.05 -0.82 15.52
C LYS A 55 -16.51 -1.80 14.50
N GLN A 56 -16.86 -1.57 13.25
CA GLN A 56 -16.19 -2.23 12.15
C GLN A 56 -14.80 -1.62 11.99
N ARG A 57 -13.79 -2.49 11.99
CA ARG A 57 -12.42 -2.18 11.62
C ARG A 57 -12.25 -2.58 10.17
N VAL A 58 -11.66 -1.69 9.40
CA VAL A 58 -11.49 -1.80 7.96
C VAL A 58 -10.02 -1.49 7.69
N ALA A 59 -9.36 -2.39 6.98
CA ALA A 59 -8.05 -2.12 6.38
C ALA A 59 -8.27 -1.35 5.08
N ASP A 60 -7.30 -0.54 4.66
CA ASP A 60 -7.45 0.25 3.43
C ASP A 60 -7.58 -0.65 2.20
N LEU A 61 -6.72 -1.68 2.11
CA LEU A 61 -6.80 -2.71 1.08
C LEU A 61 -6.24 -4.04 1.61
N VAL A 62 -6.88 -5.15 1.25
CA VAL A 62 -6.36 -6.50 1.49
C VAL A 62 -6.31 -7.27 0.18
N LEU A 63 -5.16 -7.85 -0.13
CA LEU A 63 -4.93 -8.72 -1.28
C LEU A 63 -4.64 -10.12 -0.78
N ILE A 64 -5.23 -11.12 -1.42
CA ILE A 64 -4.94 -12.53 -1.15
C ILE A 64 -4.31 -13.09 -2.42
N VAL A 65 -3.05 -13.51 -2.29
CA VAL A 65 -2.28 -14.15 -3.34
C VAL A 65 -2.15 -15.62 -2.96
N ARG A 66 -2.63 -16.52 -3.80
CA ARG A 66 -2.39 -17.97 -3.65
C ARG A 66 -1.48 -18.44 -4.76
N ASP A 67 -0.62 -19.38 -4.43
CA ASP A 67 0.15 -20.09 -5.43
C ASP A 67 -0.75 -21.18 -6.05
N PRO A 68 -1.06 -21.11 -7.35
CA PRO A 68 -1.88 -22.14 -8.00
C PRO A 68 -1.19 -23.51 -8.01
N GLU A 69 0.14 -23.56 -7.90
CA GLU A 69 0.91 -24.81 -7.89
C GLU A 69 1.10 -25.38 -6.47
N HIS A 70 0.95 -24.55 -5.43
CA HIS A 70 1.08 -24.94 -4.03
C HIS A 70 -0.14 -24.47 -3.22
N PRO A 71 -1.08 -25.37 -2.85
CA PRO A 71 -2.31 -25.00 -2.14
C PRO A 71 -2.11 -24.27 -0.80
N ASP A 72 -0.99 -24.58 -0.12
CA ASP A 72 -0.55 -23.94 1.13
C ASP A 72 0.41 -22.75 0.89
N GLY A 73 0.74 -22.49 -0.38
CA GLY A 73 1.59 -21.41 -0.83
C GLY A 73 0.80 -20.13 -1.12
N GLY A 74 1.40 -18.99 -0.81
CA GLY A 74 0.78 -17.68 -0.99
C GLY A 74 1.00 -16.75 0.18
N ALA A 75 0.29 -15.62 0.16
CA ALA A 75 0.30 -14.63 1.22
C ALA A 75 -0.96 -13.78 1.21
N VAL A 76 -1.34 -13.28 2.38
CA VAL A 76 -2.25 -12.15 2.53
C VAL A 76 -1.42 -10.88 2.66
N ILE A 77 -1.70 -9.88 1.82
CA ILE A 77 -0.99 -8.61 1.84
C ILE A 77 -1.98 -7.51 2.21
N ILE A 78 -1.69 -6.80 3.28
CA ILE A 78 -2.49 -5.68 3.77
C ILE A 78 -1.76 -4.39 3.43
N ILE A 79 -2.43 -3.45 2.77
CA ILE A 79 -1.89 -2.11 2.53
C ILE A 79 -2.60 -1.11 3.44
N GLU A 80 -1.81 -0.30 4.14
CA GLU A 80 -2.29 0.86 4.92
C GLU A 80 -1.56 2.12 4.45
N VAL A 81 -2.30 3.22 4.27
CA VAL A 81 -1.72 4.51 3.91
C VAL A 81 -1.65 5.40 5.13
N GLN A 82 -0.42 5.76 5.54
CA GLN A 82 -0.18 6.54 6.76
C GLN A 82 0.48 7.89 6.44
N LEU A 83 -0.34 8.94 6.33
CA LEU A 83 0.12 10.29 5.94
C LEU A 83 0.69 11.14 7.08
N GLN A 84 0.39 10.82 8.35
CA GLN A 84 0.83 11.61 9.52
C GLN A 84 1.31 10.67 10.64
N ASP A 85 2.13 11.14 11.57
CA ASP A 85 2.42 10.42 12.83
C ASP A 85 1.22 10.44 13.80
N ARG A 86 0.07 9.95 13.33
CA ARG A 86 -0.97 9.45 14.22
C ARG A 86 -0.52 8.08 14.67
N ARG A 87 -0.45 7.88 15.99
CA ARG A 87 -0.16 6.58 16.61
C ARG A 87 -0.94 5.49 15.89
N LEU A 88 -0.26 4.74 15.02
CA LEU A 88 -0.84 3.57 14.36
C LEU A 88 -1.40 2.72 15.48
N LYS A 89 -2.70 2.47 15.42
CA LYS A 89 -3.39 1.76 16.49
C LYS A 89 -2.95 0.31 16.36
N ARG A 90 -1.83 -0.02 16.99
CA ARG A 90 -1.20 -1.35 16.94
C ARG A 90 -2.22 -2.45 17.21
N GLU A 91 -3.10 -2.21 18.18
CA GLU A 91 -4.23 -3.06 18.54
C GLU A 91 -5.30 -3.20 17.43
N ARG A 92 -5.52 -2.13 16.64
CA ARG A 92 -6.41 -2.17 15.46
C ARG A 92 -5.83 -3.07 14.39
N ILE A 93 -4.55 -2.89 14.11
CA ILE A 93 -3.85 -3.64 13.08
C ILE A 93 -3.76 -5.11 13.47
N ALA A 94 -3.28 -5.39 14.67
CA ALA A 94 -3.21 -6.74 15.22
C ALA A 94 -4.56 -7.48 15.11
N SER A 95 -5.69 -6.80 15.35
CA SER A 95 -6.99 -7.47 15.29
C SER A 95 -7.32 -8.04 13.91
N TYR A 96 -7.11 -7.29 12.82
CA TYR A 96 -7.43 -7.83 11.50
C TYR A 96 -6.39 -8.82 10.99
N ILE A 97 -5.12 -8.72 11.44
CA ILE A 97 -4.11 -9.74 11.14
C ILE A 97 -4.58 -11.08 11.69
N MET A 98 -4.96 -11.13 12.97
CA MET A 98 -5.35 -12.39 13.61
C MET A 98 -6.52 -13.06 12.89
N LEU A 99 -7.52 -12.29 12.49
CA LEU A 99 -8.63 -12.84 11.71
C LEU A 99 -8.19 -13.31 10.31
N LEU A 100 -7.34 -12.54 9.63
CA LEU A 100 -6.88 -12.95 8.30
C LEU A 100 -6.04 -14.23 8.37
N ILE A 101 -5.25 -14.40 9.42
CA ILE A 101 -4.55 -15.67 9.69
C ILE A 101 -5.56 -16.80 9.93
N GLU A 102 -6.55 -16.59 10.79
CA GLU A 102 -7.59 -17.60 11.09
C GLU A 102 -8.41 -17.99 9.85
N ARG A 103 -8.72 -17.04 8.97
CA ARG A 103 -9.57 -17.28 7.79
C ARG A 103 -8.80 -17.88 6.62
N GLU A 104 -7.63 -17.34 6.33
CA GLU A 104 -6.92 -17.65 5.08
C GLU A 104 -5.83 -18.70 5.26
N HIS A 105 -5.35 -18.92 6.49
CA HIS A 105 -4.26 -19.86 6.82
C HIS A 105 -2.97 -19.62 6.01
N LEU A 106 -2.72 -18.36 5.65
CA LEU A 106 -1.55 -17.92 4.88
C LEU A 106 -0.68 -16.95 5.70
N PRO A 107 0.62 -16.82 5.39
CA PRO A 107 1.45 -15.74 5.89
C PRO A 107 0.82 -14.37 5.62
N VAL A 108 0.90 -13.46 6.58
CA VAL A 108 0.39 -12.09 6.44
C VAL A 108 1.54 -11.10 6.32
N HIS A 109 1.52 -10.26 5.29
CA HIS A 109 2.43 -9.14 5.10
C HIS A 109 1.67 -7.82 5.23
N ILE A 110 2.25 -6.85 5.92
CA ILE A 110 1.68 -5.50 6.01
C ILE A 110 2.62 -4.52 5.31
N GLY A 111 2.12 -3.94 4.22
CA GLY A 111 2.72 -2.80 3.54
C GLY A 111 2.17 -1.50 4.09
N ILE A 112 3.04 -0.61 4.54
CA ILE A 112 2.63 0.73 4.97
C ILE A 112 3.23 1.77 4.03
N VAL A 113 2.38 2.56 3.38
CA VAL A 113 2.81 3.70 2.58
C VAL A 113 3.05 4.88 3.53
N ALA A 114 4.30 5.34 3.61
CA ALA A 114 4.71 6.41 4.50
C ALA A 114 5.44 7.50 3.71
N LEU A 115 4.84 8.70 3.65
CA LEU A 115 5.46 9.87 3.01
C LEU A 115 6.49 10.55 3.91
N GLU A 116 6.27 10.51 5.23
CA GLU A 116 7.18 11.09 6.21
C GLU A 116 8.24 10.06 6.67
N GLU A 117 9.52 10.39 6.50
CA GLU A 117 10.65 9.54 6.91
C GLU A 117 10.61 9.12 8.39
N ARG A 118 10.15 10.01 9.29
CA ARG A 118 9.98 9.69 10.71
C ARG A 118 8.93 8.61 10.96
N VAL A 119 7.84 8.63 10.18
CA VAL A 119 6.80 7.61 10.23
C VAL A 119 7.35 6.29 9.69
N ALA A 120 8.07 6.34 8.57
CA ALA A 120 8.70 5.18 7.97
C ALA A 120 9.68 4.47 8.91
N GLU A 121 10.62 5.22 9.52
CA GLU A 121 11.62 4.68 10.45
C GLU A 121 10.99 4.05 11.68
N LYS A 122 9.99 4.72 12.26
CA LYS A 122 9.24 4.20 13.41
C LYS A 122 8.53 2.88 13.08
N LEU A 123 8.07 2.71 11.85
CA LEU A 123 7.35 1.52 11.42
C LEU A 123 8.24 0.37 10.98
N ALA A 124 9.41 0.67 10.43
CA ALA A 124 10.41 -0.35 10.11
C ALA A 124 10.87 -1.13 11.37
N THR A 125 10.82 -0.51 12.56
CA THR A 125 11.14 -1.19 13.83
C THR A 125 10.01 -2.09 14.35
N TRP A 126 8.86 -2.11 13.67
CA TRP A 126 7.67 -2.73 14.20
C TRP A 126 7.68 -4.24 13.97
N THR A 127 8.09 -4.97 15.02
CA THR A 127 8.02 -6.42 15.12
C THR A 127 7.00 -6.83 16.18
N VAL A 128 6.24 -7.89 15.91
CA VAL A 128 5.34 -8.49 16.90
C VAL A 128 5.61 -10.00 16.89
N GLY A 129 6.18 -10.52 17.98
CA GLY A 129 6.19 -11.95 18.27
C GLY A 129 4.86 -12.36 18.90
N THR A 130 4.42 -13.62 18.88
CA THR A 130 5.15 -14.90 18.81
C THR A 130 4.31 -15.95 18.06
N ALA A 131 4.97 -17.01 17.55
CA ALA A 131 4.43 -18.17 16.81
C ALA A 131 3.78 -17.91 15.43
N MET A 132 3.26 -16.71 15.17
CA MET A 132 2.74 -16.29 13.86
C MET A 132 3.70 -15.28 13.22
N THR A 133 4.29 -15.64 12.08
CA THR A 133 5.16 -14.74 11.32
C THR A 133 4.28 -13.80 10.51
N PHE A 134 4.18 -12.54 10.94
CA PHE A 134 3.81 -11.47 10.02
C PHE A 134 4.97 -10.50 9.88
N SER A 135 5.23 -10.07 8.66
CA SER A 135 6.29 -9.12 8.37
C SER A 135 5.71 -7.78 7.93
N THR A 136 6.41 -6.72 8.29
CA THR A 136 6.10 -5.35 7.87
C THR A 136 7.09 -4.94 6.80
N PHE A 137 6.60 -4.23 5.78
CA PHE A 137 7.44 -3.50 4.85
C PHE A 137 6.90 -2.08 4.72
N VAL A 138 7.81 -1.14 4.58
CA VAL A 138 7.45 0.27 4.45
C VAL A 138 7.73 0.70 3.02
N LEU A 139 6.72 1.27 2.37
CA LEU A 139 6.83 1.93 1.08
C LEU A 139 7.13 3.40 1.32
N ASP A 140 8.39 3.77 1.14
CA ASP A 140 8.92 5.11 1.28
C ASP A 140 9.91 5.40 0.14
N ARG A 141 10.55 6.57 0.16
CA ARG A 141 11.54 6.96 -0.84
C ARG A 141 12.78 6.04 -0.92
N ARG A 142 13.06 5.26 0.14
CA ARG A 142 14.22 4.38 0.23
C ARG A 142 13.90 3.02 -0.40
N SER A 143 12.68 2.53 -0.19
CA SER A 143 12.22 1.24 -0.74
C SER A 143 11.64 1.36 -2.16
N VAL A 144 11.07 2.51 -2.52
CA VAL A 144 10.56 2.79 -3.87
C VAL A 144 11.52 3.75 -4.59
N PRO A 145 12.26 3.29 -5.61
CA PRO A 145 13.20 4.16 -6.32
C PRO A 145 12.46 5.23 -7.13
N PRO A 146 13.12 6.36 -7.42
CA PRO A 146 12.55 7.36 -8.31
C PRO A 146 12.42 6.77 -9.72
N LEU A 147 11.21 6.84 -10.28
CA LEU A 147 10.94 6.43 -11.65
C LEU A 147 11.19 7.63 -12.57
N LEU A 148 12.27 7.56 -13.34
CA LEU A 148 12.75 8.69 -14.15
C LEU A 148 12.65 8.45 -15.66
N ASP A 149 12.44 7.20 -16.08
CA ASP A 149 12.25 6.86 -17.49
C ASP A 149 10.77 6.99 -17.85
N LEU A 150 10.48 7.82 -18.87
CA LEU A 150 9.10 8.09 -19.28
C LEU A 150 8.44 6.86 -19.91
N ALA A 151 9.18 6.06 -20.70
CA ALA A 151 8.60 4.87 -21.32
C ALA A 151 8.24 3.82 -20.26
N GLU A 152 9.09 3.65 -19.25
CA GLU A 152 8.84 2.82 -18.08
C GLU A 152 7.62 3.31 -17.30
N ALA A 153 7.51 4.63 -17.10
CA ALA A 153 6.39 5.26 -16.42
C ALA A 153 5.06 5.12 -17.17
N CYS A 154 5.04 5.28 -18.51
CA CYS A 154 3.86 5.06 -19.32
C CYS A 154 3.37 3.59 -19.26
N ASN A 155 4.29 2.64 -19.15
CA ASN A 155 3.96 1.23 -19.00
C ASN A 155 3.50 0.87 -17.58
N ARG A 156 3.87 1.67 -16.58
CA ARG A 156 3.55 1.45 -15.16
C ARG A 156 3.07 2.74 -14.49
N PRO A 157 1.93 3.29 -14.92
CA PRO A 157 1.48 4.61 -14.47
C PRO A 157 1.20 4.65 -12.96
N GLN A 158 0.71 3.57 -12.36
CA GLN A 158 0.47 3.48 -10.93
C GLN A 158 1.78 3.57 -10.13
N GLU A 159 2.83 2.89 -10.60
CA GLU A 159 4.16 2.95 -10.00
C GLU A 159 4.79 4.34 -10.18
N ALA A 160 4.57 4.97 -11.33
CA ALA A 160 4.98 6.35 -11.59
C ALA A 160 4.34 7.33 -10.61
N VAL A 161 3.03 7.21 -10.38
CA VAL A 161 2.29 8.06 -9.43
C VAL A 161 2.76 7.83 -7.99
N LEU A 162 2.95 6.57 -7.59
CA LEU A 162 3.49 6.26 -6.26
C LEU A 162 4.89 6.84 -6.07
N SER A 163 5.77 6.69 -7.05
CA SER A 163 7.12 7.25 -7.04
C SER A 163 7.08 8.79 -6.96
N ALA A 164 6.27 9.44 -7.79
CA ALA A 164 6.07 10.88 -7.75
C ALA A 164 5.54 11.37 -6.39
N ALA A 165 4.59 10.67 -5.77
CA ALA A 165 4.07 11.05 -4.46
C ALA A 165 5.15 10.94 -3.37
N LEU A 166 5.86 9.81 -3.31
CA LEU A 166 6.89 9.57 -2.28
C LEU A 166 8.08 10.52 -2.38
N HIS A 167 8.56 10.80 -3.60
CA HIS A 167 9.73 11.66 -3.84
C HIS A 167 9.35 13.15 -3.92
N GLY A 168 8.18 13.47 -4.48
CA GLY A 168 7.65 14.82 -4.60
C GLY A 168 7.28 15.44 -3.26
N TYR A 169 6.82 14.65 -2.28
CA TYR A 169 6.53 15.11 -0.92
C TYR A 169 7.73 15.79 -0.22
N ARG A 170 8.97 15.52 -0.68
CA ARG A 170 10.20 16.15 -0.18
C ARG A 170 10.86 17.09 -1.19
N GLY A 171 10.14 17.46 -2.25
CA GLY A 171 10.56 18.46 -3.23
C GLY A 171 11.34 17.93 -4.43
N ASP A 172 11.50 16.61 -4.62
CA ASP A 172 12.09 16.11 -5.88
C ASP A 172 11.03 16.09 -6.99
N LEU A 173 11.07 17.13 -7.83
CA LEU A 173 10.10 17.32 -8.91
C LEU A 173 10.42 16.50 -10.18
N ARG A 174 11.55 15.79 -10.24
CA ARG A 174 11.91 15.00 -11.43
C ARG A 174 10.95 13.82 -11.66
N PRO A 175 10.72 12.91 -10.68
CA PRO A 175 9.72 11.85 -10.83
C PRO A 175 8.30 12.40 -10.95
N VAL A 176 8.01 13.56 -10.35
CA VAL A 176 6.71 14.26 -10.48
C VAL A 176 6.42 14.61 -11.93
N ARG A 177 7.38 15.24 -12.62
CA ARG A 177 7.21 15.60 -14.04
C ARG A 177 7.00 14.36 -14.90
N VAL A 178 7.84 13.34 -14.71
CA VAL A 178 7.74 12.07 -15.45
C VAL A 178 6.38 11.40 -15.25
N ALA A 179 5.87 11.38 -14.02
CA ALA A 179 4.56 10.80 -13.73
C ALA A 179 3.42 11.62 -14.35
N LEU A 180 3.46 12.95 -14.31
CA LEU A 180 2.45 13.79 -14.95
C LEU A 180 2.40 13.58 -16.47
N ASP A 181 3.57 13.47 -17.11
CA ASP A 181 3.68 13.15 -18.54
C ASP A 181 3.14 11.74 -18.83
N ALA A 182 3.49 10.75 -18.00
CA ALA A 182 3.07 9.37 -18.17
C ALA A 182 1.55 9.16 -18.03
N VAL A 183 0.86 9.97 -17.21
CA VAL A 183 -0.60 9.88 -17.03
C VAL A 183 -1.38 10.75 -18.02
N ALA A 184 -0.71 11.57 -18.83
CA ALA A 184 -1.35 12.55 -19.71
C ALA A 184 -2.29 11.90 -20.74
N ASP A 185 -1.95 10.71 -21.23
CA ASP A 185 -2.72 9.97 -22.24
C ASP A 185 -3.72 8.97 -21.66
N LEU A 186 -3.82 8.87 -20.32
CA LEU A 186 -4.82 8.02 -19.68
C LEU A 186 -6.25 8.58 -19.85
N PRO A 187 -7.28 7.71 -19.73
CA PRO A 187 -8.67 8.16 -19.68
C PRO A 187 -8.87 9.28 -18.65
N VAL A 188 -9.77 10.22 -18.97
CA VAL A 188 -9.93 11.50 -18.23
C VAL A 188 -10.11 11.26 -16.74
N GLU A 189 -10.87 10.26 -16.35
CA GLU A 189 -11.15 9.90 -14.96
C GLU A 189 -9.86 9.48 -14.23
N LYS A 190 -9.06 8.59 -14.84
CA LYS A 190 -7.81 8.11 -14.26
C LYS A 190 -6.74 9.19 -14.24
N ARG A 191 -6.59 9.94 -15.33
CA ARG A 191 -5.67 11.09 -15.40
C ARG A 191 -5.97 12.12 -14.32
N SER A 192 -7.25 12.46 -14.12
CA SER A 192 -7.67 13.44 -13.11
C SER A 192 -7.38 12.93 -11.70
N SER A 193 -7.71 11.67 -11.41
CA SER A 193 -7.46 11.05 -10.10
C SER A 193 -5.96 10.99 -9.77
N TYR A 194 -5.15 10.50 -10.72
CA TYR A 194 -3.70 10.38 -10.54
C TYR A 194 -3.01 11.73 -10.44
N THR A 195 -3.40 12.71 -11.26
CA THR A 195 -2.88 14.08 -11.16
C THR A 195 -3.21 14.69 -9.80
N ALA A 196 -4.46 14.54 -9.32
CA ALA A 196 -4.85 15.03 -8.01
C ALA A 196 -4.04 14.37 -6.88
N THR A 197 -3.75 13.07 -6.99
CA THR A 197 -2.90 12.34 -6.03
C THR A 197 -1.48 12.90 -6.00
N ILE A 198 -0.86 13.11 -7.17
CA ILE A 198 0.48 13.69 -7.29
C ILE A 198 0.50 15.09 -6.66
N LEU A 199 -0.42 15.97 -7.05
CA LEU A 199 -0.44 17.35 -6.57
C LEU A 199 -0.74 17.45 -5.07
N ALA A 200 -1.60 16.58 -4.54
CA ALA A 200 -1.89 16.54 -3.10
C ALA A 200 -0.64 16.17 -2.30
N ALA A 201 0.23 15.29 -2.81
CA ALA A 201 1.50 14.97 -2.16
C ALA A 201 2.46 16.16 -2.11
N LEU A 202 2.35 17.13 -3.03
CA LEU A 202 3.20 18.33 -3.05
C LEU A 202 2.69 19.43 -2.10
N SER A 203 1.43 19.36 -1.66
CA SER A 203 0.73 20.47 -1.01
C SER A 203 0.73 20.38 0.53
N ASP A 204 1.30 19.33 1.12
CA ASP A 204 1.26 19.06 2.57
C ASP A 204 2.54 19.54 3.32
N GLU A 205 3.10 20.69 2.95
CA GLU A 205 4.14 21.41 3.74
C GLU A 205 3.56 22.16 4.96
#